data_AF-A0A2J4YP12-F1
#
_entry.id   AF-A0A2J4YP12-F1
#
_cell.length_a   1.000
_cell.length_b   1.000
_cell.length_c   1.000
_cell.angle_alpha   90.00
_cell.angle_beta   90.00
_cell.angle_gamma   90.00
#
_symmetry.space_group_name_H-M   'P 1'
#
loop_
_entity.id
_entity.type
_entity.pdbx_description
1 polymer ?
#
loop_
_entity_poly.entity_id
_entity_poly.type
_entity_poly.pdbx_seq_one_letter_code
_entity_poly.pdbx_strand_id
1 'polypeptide(L)' 'MQKTQKKSLLLALALAVSASSWAQNVTINGTGVSLEANKTPIHTAKNPQAIAQLPKGLHLAVPGKLTVAVS' A
#
# COMPACT_ATOMS: atom_id res chain seq x y z
N MET A 1 -1.06 36.78 28.47
CA MET A 1 -1.67 35.98 27.38
C MET A 1 -0.74 35.66 26.20
N GLN A 2 0.44 36.30 26.04
CA GLN A 2 1.36 36.04 24.90
C GLN A 2 2.09 34.67 24.90
N LYS A 3 2.40 34.08 26.07
CA LYS A 3 3.25 32.86 26.16
C LYS A 3 2.55 31.61 25.61
N THR A 4 1.23 31.50 25.76
CA THR A 4 0.44 30.36 25.31
C THR A 4 0.24 30.37 23.79
N GLN A 5 0.08 31.55 23.19
CA GLN A 5 -0.07 31.73 21.74
C GLN A 5 1.20 31.34 20.97
N LYS A 6 2.39 31.68 21.50
CA LYS A 6 3.68 31.28 20.90
C LYS A 6 3.88 29.76 20.93
N LYS A 7 3.49 29.09 22.02
CA LYS A 7 3.55 27.62 22.12
C LYS A 7 2.55 26.92 21.20
N SER A 8 1.34 27.46 21.06
CA SER A 8 0.34 26.96 20.11
C SER A 8 0.80 27.09 18.66
N LEU A 9 1.46 28.19 18.31
CA LEU A 9 2.01 28.39 16.96
C LEU A 9 3.15 27.41 16.65
N LEU A 10 4.05 27.19 17.61
CA LEU A 10 5.13 26.21 17.47
C LEU A 10 4.61 24.78 17.36
N LEU A 11 3.57 24.44 18.13
CA LEU A 11 2.92 23.13 18.04
C LEU A 11 2.20 22.94 16.69
N ALA A 12 1.49 23.96 16.20
CA ALA A 12 0.85 23.94 14.89
C ALA A 12 1.86 23.80 13.75
N LEU A 13 3.02 24.47 13.86
CA LEU A 13 4.10 24.34 12.88
C LEU A 13 4.77 22.96 12.92
N ALA A 14 4.99 22.39 14.11
CA ALA A 14 5.52 21.03 14.25
C ALA A 14 4.55 19.97 13.69
N LEU A 15 3.25 20.12 13.93
CA LEU A 15 2.21 19.25 13.38
C LEU A 15 2.14 19.35 11.85
N ALA A 16 2.25 20.55 11.28
CA ALA A 16 2.24 20.75 9.83
C ALA A 16 3.43 20.10 9.11
N VAL A 17 4.58 19.93 9.77
CA VAL A 17 5.77 19.26 9.21
C VAL A 17 5.70 17.73 9.35
N SER A 18 4.90 17.20 10.28
CA SER A 18 4.79 15.77 10.55
C SER A 18 3.91 14.96 9.57
N ALA A 19 3.24 15.61 8.61
CA ALA A 19 2.23 14.99 7.75
C ALA A 19 2.77 14.20 6.53
N SER A 20 4.09 13.99 6.42
CA SER A 20 4.72 13.51 5.16
C SER A 20 5.16 12.05 5.15
N SER A 21 4.68 11.19 6.05
CA SER A 21 4.95 9.74 5.96
C SER A 21 3.84 8.99 5.22
N TRP A 22 3.56 9.39 3.98
CA TRP A 22 2.76 8.56 3.08
C TRP A 22 3.65 7.40 2.66
N ALA A 23 3.41 6.16 3.12
CA ALA A 23 4.30 5.04 2.77
C ALA A 23 4.46 4.89 1.24
N GLN A 24 5.58 5.38 0.69
CA GLN A 24 5.86 5.32 -0.76
C GLN A 24 6.30 3.93 -1.19
N ASN A 25 6.78 3.11 -0.25
CA ASN A 25 7.22 1.75 -0.48
C ASN A 25 6.61 0.79 0.53
N VAL A 26 6.12 -0.34 0.04
CA VAL A 26 5.78 -1.50 0.88
C VAL A 26 6.78 -2.58 0.53
N THR A 27 7.41 -3.19 1.54
CA THR A 27 8.28 -4.34 1.33
C THR A 27 7.62 -5.56 1.95
N ILE A 28 7.29 -6.56 1.13
CA ILE A 28 6.72 -7.85 1.57
C ILE A 28 7.81 -8.90 1.39
N ASN A 29 8.21 -9.59 2.46
CA ASN A 29 9.24 -10.63 2.43
C ASN A 29 10.56 -10.18 1.76
N GLY A 30 10.98 -8.93 1.98
CA GLY A 30 12.18 -8.37 1.37
C GLY A 30 12.03 -7.95 -0.10
N THR A 31 10.85 -8.13 -0.70
CA THR A 31 10.53 -7.69 -2.06
C THR A 31 9.73 -6.39 -2.03
N GLY A 32 10.25 -5.36 -2.70
CA GLY A 32 9.54 -4.09 -2.86
C GLY A 32 8.29 -4.25 -3.73
N VAL A 33 7.16 -3.76 -3.24
CA VAL A 33 5.86 -3.75 -3.91
C VAL A 33 5.54 -2.32 -4.33
N SER A 34 5.38 -2.12 -5.64
CA SER A 34 4.94 -0.83 -6.19
C SER A 34 3.44 -0.65 -5.94
N LEU A 35 3.09 0.32 -5.10
CA LEU A 35 1.69 0.65 -4.82
C LEU A 35 0.98 1.20 -6.05
N GLU A 36 1.66 2.01 -6.85
CA GLU A 36 1.08 2.62 -8.04
C GLU A 36 0.75 1.57 -9.11
N ALA A 37 1.64 0.60 -9.33
CA ALA A 37 1.38 -0.51 -10.25
C ALA A 37 0.19 -1.37 -9.79
N ASN A 38 0.04 -1.56 -8.47
CA ASN A 38 -1.06 -2.36 -7.89
C ASN A 38 -2.42 -1.66 -7.89
N LYS A 39 -2.50 -0.35 -8.19
CA LYS A 39 -3.79 0.35 -8.35
C LYS A 39 -4.50 -0.03 -9.65
N THR A 40 -3.76 -0.45 -10.67
CA THR A 40 -4.32 -0.74 -11.99
C THR A 40 -4.70 -2.21 -12.09
N PRO A 41 -6.00 -2.55 -12.27
CA PRO A 41 -6.41 -3.93 -12.47
C PRO A 41 -5.76 -4.50 -13.73
N ILE A 42 -5.15 -5.68 -13.60
CA ILE A 42 -4.57 -6.37 -14.75
C ILE A 42 -5.68 -7.19 -15.43
N HIS A 43 -6.08 -6.77 -16.62
CA HIS A 43 -7.01 -7.50 -17.49
C HIS A 43 -6.25 -8.12 -18.66
N THR A 44 -6.11 -9.44 -18.67
CA THR A 44 -5.50 -10.17 -19.79
C THR A 44 -6.47 -11.22 -20.33
N ALA A 45 -6.31 -11.57 -21.61
CA ALA A 45 -7.04 -12.68 -22.18
C ALA A 45 -6.59 -14.00 -21.52
N LYS A 46 -7.55 -14.90 -21.30
CA LYS A 46 -7.25 -16.25 -20.78
C LYS A 46 -6.38 -17.00 -21.79
N ASN A 47 -5.32 -17.64 -21.30
CA ASN A 47 -4.50 -18.57 -22.09
C ASN A 47 -4.95 -20.02 -21.81
N PRO A 48 -5.66 -20.69 -22.73
CA PRO A 48 -6.19 -22.05 -22.49
C PRO A 48 -5.08 -23.09 -22.28
N GLN A 49 -3.96 -22.96 -22.98
CA GLN A 49 -2.84 -23.89 -22.86
C GLN A 49 -2.21 -23.82 -21.46
N ALA A 50 -2.06 -22.61 -20.91
CA ALA A 50 -1.55 -22.43 -19.55
C ALA A 50 -2.54 -22.93 -18.50
N ILE A 51 -3.84 -22.65 -18.68
CA ILE A 51 -4.89 -23.09 -17.74
C ILE A 51 -4.97 -24.63 -17.67
N ALA A 52 -4.79 -25.31 -18.80
CA ALA A 52 -4.80 -26.79 -18.85
C ALA A 52 -3.67 -27.43 -18.03
N GLN A 53 -2.59 -26.70 -17.75
CA GLN A 53 -1.47 -27.17 -16.94
C GLN A 53 -1.67 -26.95 -15.43
N LEU A 54 -2.72 -26.22 -15.02
CA LEU A 54 -2.97 -25.94 -13.61
C LEU A 54 -3.48 -27.21 -12.89
N PRO A 55 -2.99 -27.50 -11.68
CA PRO A 55 -3.52 -28.59 -10.85
C PRO A 55 -5.01 -28.44 -10.58
N LYS A 56 -5.74 -29.56 -10.51
CA LYS A 56 -7.15 -29.56 -10.09
C LYS A 56 -7.27 -28.99 -8.68
N GLY A 57 -8.20 -28.04 -8.52
CA GLY A 57 -8.49 -27.41 -7.22
C GLY A 57 -7.46 -26.36 -6.78
N LEU A 58 -6.64 -25.81 -7.70
CA LEU A 58 -5.71 -24.73 -7.36
C LEU A 58 -6.47 -23.45 -6.97
N HIS A 59 -6.29 -22.99 -5.73
CA HIS A 59 -6.78 -21.71 -5.22
C HIS A 59 -5.60 -20.85 -4.76
N LEU A 60 -5.24 -19.84 -5.55
CA LEU A 60 -4.12 -18.93 -5.24
C LEU A 60 -4.55 -17.72 -4.41
N ALA A 61 -5.79 -17.26 -4.60
CA ALA A 61 -6.32 -16.10 -3.89
C ALA A 61 -6.96 -16.52 -2.56
N VAL A 62 -6.37 -16.07 -1.46
CA VAL A 62 -6.91 -16.21 -0.11
C VAL A 62 -7.38 -14.84 0.38
N PRO A 63 -8.59 -14.72 0.95
CA PRO A 63 -9.09 -13.45 1.47
C PRO A 63 -8.08 -12.79 2.43
N GLY A 64 -7.85 -11.49 2.23
CA GLY A 64 -6.95 -10.69 3.07
C GLY A 64 -5.44 -10.93 2.86
N LYS A 65 -5.03 -11.87 1.99
CA LYS A 65 -3.59 -12.13 1.72
C LYS A 65 -3.02 -11.32 0.56
N LEU A 66 -3.87 -10.83 -0.33
CA LEU A 66 -3.48 -10.03 -1.49
C LEU A 66 -3.75 -8.53 -1.29
N THR A 67 -4.08 -8.12 -0.06
CA THR A 67 -4.26 -6.72 0.33
C THR A 67 -2.97 -6.15 0.89
N VAL A 68 -2.58 -4.98 0.40
CA VAL A 68 -1.43 -4.24 0.89
C VAL A 68 -1.91 -3.19 1.89
N ALA A 69 -1.42 -3.26 3.14
CA ALA A 69 -1.66 -2.20 4.12
C ALA A 69 -0.72 -1.03 3.86
N VAL A 70 -1.28 0.18 3.87
CA VAL A 70 -0.55 1.44 3.74
C VAL A 70 -0.69 2.16 5.08
N SER A 71 0.42 2.60 5.65
CA SER A 71 0.49 3.33 6.94
C SER A 71 0.84 4.79 6.72
#